data_AF-A0A229WN72-F1
#
_entry.id   AF-A0A229WN72-F1
#
_cell.length_a   1.000
_cell.length_b   1.000
_cell.length_c   1.000
_cell.angle_alpha   90.00
_cell.angle_beta   90.00
_cell.angle_gamma   90.00
#
_symmetry.space_group_name_H-M   'P 1'
#
loop_
_entity.id
_entity.type
_entity.pdbx_description
1 polymer ?
#
loop_
_entity_poly.entity_id
_entity_poly.type
_entity_poly.pdbx_seq_one_letter_code
_entity_poly.pdbx_strand_id
1 'polypeptide(L)'
;MRVTVFSLLTALSASLVCAQGYSKDCSDIYLQEGWLVATCPKDDNNGRITSSVYLPNKIANDNAVLEWAVDGAYLSSCKDCSLINSGSTLQCACQGAPSPYRNTTLNLEEHIANYDGHLLSNLAGAVTHVPEDSSYPIPSEFEVELDVSTLNNSCASYGGTIKLTRPTSCWYLNVGVEYSWACGNSKNNQGWEIVGYSDKDCTSDPVAAFTQENQGTCLTFSTGVKGFSVTPLWNAD
;
A
#
# COMPACT_ATOMS: atom_id res chain seq x y z
N MET A 1 21.09 19.24 58.53
CA MET A 1 21.64 18.83 57.22
C MET A 1 20.48 18.44 56.32
N ARG A 2 20.12 19.29 55.35
CA ARG A 2 19.12 18.98 54.32
C ARG A 2 19.88 18.81 53.01
N VAL A 3 19.88 17.59 52.48
CA VAL A 3 20.46 17.27 51.17
C VAL A 3 19.34 17.42 50.15
N THR A 4 19.46 18.41 49.28
CA THR A 4 18.52 18.67 48.19
C THR A 4 18.93 17.79 47.00
N VAL A 5 18.06 16.86 46.62
CA VAL A 5 18.22 16.03 45.42
C VAL A 5 17.86 16.87 44.20
N PHE A 6 18.82 17.11 43.31
CA PHE A 6 18.57 17.68 42.00
C PHE A 6 18.20 16.54 41.04
N SER A 7 16.92 16.44 40.68
CA SER A 7 16.46 15.61 39.56
C SER A 7 16.89 16.26 38.25
N LEU A 8 17.80 15.62 37.54
CA LEU A 8 18.21 15.96 36.19
C LEU A 8 17.12 15.47 35.22
N LEU A 9 16.28 16.37 34.69
CA LEU A 9 15.41 16.04 33.56
C LEU A 9 16.25 15.97 32.29
N THR A 10 16.48 14.75 31.80
CA THR A 10 16.94 14.52 30.43
C THR A 10 15.78 14.81 29.48
N ALA A 11 15.77 15.98 28.86
CA ALA A 11 14.90 16.24 27.72
C ALA A 11 15.38 15.37 26.55
N LEU A 12 14.64 14.31 26.22
CA LEU A 12 14.75 13.69 24.91
C LEU A 12 14.26 14.74 23.89
N SER A 13 15.20 15.36 23.19
CA SER A 13 14.93 16.11 21.97
C SER A 13 14.50 15.12 20.90
N ALA A 14 13.20 14.83 20.80
CA ALA A 14 12.62 14.31 19.58
C ALA A 14 12.73 15.43 18.54
N SER A 15 13.70 15.31 17.64
CA SER A 15 13.73 16.08 16.41
C SER A 15 12.51 15.67 15.58
N LEU A 16 11.37 16.30 15.85
CA LEU A 16 10.28 16.43 14.89
C LEU A 16 10.83 17.28 13.74
N VAL A 17 11.53 16.63 12.80
CA VAL A 17 11.70 17.20 11.48
C VAL A 17 10.30 17.36 10.93
N CYS A 18 9.89 18.61 10.68
CA CYS A 18 8.67 18.89 9.94
C CYS A 18 8.88 18.37 8.53
N ALA A 19 8.60 17.08 8.33
CA ALA A 19 8.43 16.48 7.03
C ALA A 19 7.22 17.18 6.38
N GLN A 20 7.49 18.23 5.62
CA GLN A 20 6.54 18.89 4.72
C GLN A 20 7.33 19.30 3.49
N GLY A 21 6.79 19.07 2.29
CA GLY A 21 7.48 19.48 1.08
C GLY A 21 8.27 18.37 0.36
N TYR A 22 7.86 17.09 0.43
CA TYR A 22 8.62 15.99 -0.19
C TYR A 22 8.96 16.27 -1.67
N SER A 23 8.09 17.01 -2.38
CA SER A 23 8.29 17.33 -3.80
C SER A 23 9.52 18.19 -4.09
N LYS A 24 10.08 18.86 -3.07
CA LYS A 24 11.28 19.70 -3.22
C LYS A 24 12.59 18.91 -3.14
N ASP A 25 12.60 17.86 -2.33
CA ASP A 25 13.83 17.13 -1.98
C ASP A 25 13.88 15.72 -2.60
N CYS A 26 12.71 15.17 -2.92
CA CYS A 26 12.58 13.90 -3.61
C CYS A 26 12.70 14.06 -5.14
N SER A 27 13.10 12.99 -5.81
CA SER A 27 13.25 12.88 -7.25
C SER A 27 12.37 11.75 -7.78
N ASP A 28 12.25 11.66 -9.11
CA ASP A 28 11.57 10.55 -9.80
C ASP A 28 10.14 10.34 -9.28
N ILE A 29 9.42 11.46 -9.09
CA ILE A 29 8.07 11.45 -8.53
C ILE A 29 7.07 11.11 -9.63
N TYR A 30 6.30 10.04 -9.45
CA TYR A 30 5.26 9.64 -10.38
C TYR A 30 4.05 9.03 -9.68
N LEU A 31 2.95 8.94 -10.43
CA LEU A 31 1.72 8.26 -10.02
C LEU A 31 1.45 7.11 -11.00
N GLN A 32 1.33 5.90 -10.48
CA GLN A 32 0.97 4.71 -11.26
C GLN A 32 -0.01 3.85 -10.47
N GLU A 33 -1.16 3.51 -11.05
CA GLU A 33 -2.15 2.59 -10.43
C GLU A 33 -2.61 3.00 -9.01
N GLY A 34 -2.56 4.29 -8.69
CA GLY A 34 -2.89 4.83 -7.37
C GLY A 34 -1.71 4.94 -6.41
N TRP A 35 -0.53 4.45 -6.78
CA TRP A 35 0.70 4.57 -6.02
C TRP A 35 1.43 5.86 -6.37
N LEU A 36 1.58 6.75 -5.38
CA LEU A 36 2.56 7.83 -5.44
C LEU A 36 3.92 7.20 -5.15
N VAL A 37 4.87 7.33 -6.06
CA VAL A 37 6.24 6.85 -5.88
C VAL A 37 7.20 8.03 -5.92
N ALA A 38 8.22 8.02 -5.07
CA ALA A 38 9.35 8.94 -5.18
C ALA A 38 10.63 8.33 -4.62
N THR A 39 11.77 8.88 -5.06
CA THR A 39 13.09 8.60 -4.50
C THR A 39 13.52 9.76 -3.61
N CYS A 40 13.55 9.57 -2.30
CA CYS A 40 13.77 10.62 -1.30
C CYS A 40 15.11 10.47 -0.58
N PRO A 41 15.77 11.57 -0.19
CA PRO A 41 17.01 11.52 0.58
C PRO A 41 16.75 11.05 2.02
N LYS A 42 17.71 10.31 2.58
CA LYS A 42 17.80 10.02 4.01
C LYS A 42 18.28 11.26 4.77
N ASP A 43 17.92 11.38 6.05
CA ASP A 43 18.21 12.54 6.88
C ASP A 43 19.73 12.71 7.13
N ASP A 44 20.46 11.60 7.15
CA ASP A 44 21.91 11.56 7.28
C ASP A 44 22.67 11.93 5.99
N ASN A 45 21.94 12.20 4.89
CA ASN A 45 22.47 12.42 3.53
C ASN A 45 23.34 11.28 2.98
N ASN A 46 23.25 10.07 3.54
CA ASN A 46 24.08 8.92 3.16
C ASN A 46 23.38 7.99 2.15
N GLY A 47 22.27 8.42 1.57
CA GLY A 47 21.55 7.62 0.61
C GLY A 47 20.23 8.22 0.19
N ARG A 48 19.57 7.50 -0.70
CA ARG A 48 18.19 7.77 -1.11
C ARG A 48 17.42 6.46 -1.11
N ILE A 49 16.14 6.54 -0.76
CA ILE A 49 15.23 5.41 -0.75
C ILE A 49 14.11 5.69 -1.74
N THR A 50 13.81 4.74 -2.60
CA THR A 50 12.58 4.76 -3.39
C THR A 50 11.48 4.08 -2.58
N SER A 51 10.40 4.80 -2.34
CA SER A 51 9.25 4.37 -1.54
C SER A 51 7.95 4.85 -2.18
N SER A 52 6.82 4.32 -1.70
CA SER A 52 5.52 4.61 -2.28
C SER A 52 4.39 4.73 -1.26
N VAL A 53 3.36 5.51 -1.57
CA VAL A 53 2.13 5.63 -0.78
C VAL A 53 0.94 5.24 -1.65
N TYR A 54 0.09 4.34 -1.14
CA TYR A 54 -1.14 3.94 -1.84
C TYR A 54 -2.26 4.96 -1.63
N LEU A 55 -2.35 5.98 -2.48
CA LEU A 55 -3.30 7.09 -2.33
C LEU A 55 -4.79 6.68 -2.15
N PRO A 56 -5.31 5.59 -2.76
CA PRO A 56 -6.71 5.22 -2.59
C PRO A 56 -7.11 4.82 -1.17
N ASN A 57 -6.18 4.47 -0.28
CA ASN A 57 -6.51 4.25 1.14
C ASN A 57 -6.39 5.54 1.99
N LYS A 58 -5.99 6.67 1.41
CA LYS A 58 -5.85 7.97 2.10
C LYS A 58 -6.79 9.06 1.57
N ILE A 59 -7.39 8.88 0.39
CA ILE A 59 -8.16 9.93 -0.30
C ILE A 59 -9.54 9.42 -0.71
N ALA A 60 -10.57 10.22 -0.43
CA ALA A 60 -11.94 10.06 -0.91
C ALA A 60 -12.32 11.09 -1.98
N ASN A 61 -13.41 10.80 -2.66
CA ASN A 61 -14.16 11.78 -3.44
C ASN A 61 -15.45 12.11 -2.70
N ASP A 62 -15.55 13.31 -2.14
CA ASP A 62 -16.82 13.86 -1.64
C ASP A 62 -17.41 14.81 -2.69
N ASN A 63 -18.42 14.32 -3.41
CA ASN A 63 -19.20 15.12 -4.36
C ASN A 63 -18.36 15.95 -5.37
N ALA A 64 -17.41 15.29 -6.05
CA ALA A 64 -16.43 15.87 -6.97
C ALA A 64 -15.33 16.72 -6.34
N VAL A 65 -15.12 16.62 -5.02
CA VAL A 65 -14.02 17.21 -4.29
C VAL A 65 -13.14 16.10 -3.74
N LEU A 66 -11.83 16.16 -4.00
CA LEU A 66 -10.89 15.24 -3.38
C LEU A 66 -10.66 15.68 -1.94
N GLU A 67 -10.78 14.76 -1.00
CA GLU A 67 -10.56 15.02 0.42
C GLU A 67 -9.80 13.88 1.08
N TRP A 68 -9.06 14.19 2.14
CA TRP A 68 -8.36 13.19 2.93
C TRP A 68 -9.35 12.35 3.74
N ALA A 69 -9.30 11.04 3.56
CA ALA A 69 -10.12 10.09 4.28
C ALA A 69 -9.45 8.72 4.28
N VAL A 70 -9.34 8.12 5.46
CA VAL A 70 -8.90 6.73 5.62
C VAL A 70 -9.87 5.82 4.85
N ASP A 71 -9.31 4.93 4.03
CA ASP A 71 -10.05 4.01 3.15
C ASP A 71 -11.01 4.72 2.16
N GLY A 72 -10.66 5.94 1.73
CA GLY A 72 -11.54 6.78 0.92
C GLY A 72 -11.87 6.27 -0.50
N ALA A 73 -11.01 5.43 -1.09
CA ALA A 73 -11.20 4.74 -2.36
C ALA A 73 -11.59 5.68 -3.54
N TYR A 74 -11.01 6.88 -3.64
CA TYR A 74 -11.37 7.88 -4.66
C TYR A 74 -11.33 7.34 -6.11
N LEU A 75 -10.42 6.40 -6.43
CA LEU A 75 -10.31 5.78 -7.76
C LEU A 75 -11.60 5.06 -8.22
N SER A 76 -12.52 4.73 -7.31
CA SER A 76 -13.82 4.15 -7.66
C SER A 76 -14.76 5.12 -8.39
N SER A 77 -14.53 6.43 -8.25
CA SER A 77 -15.41 7.49 -8.78
C SER A 77 -14.64 8.67 -9.41
N CYS A 78 -13.32 8.57 -9.50
CA CYS A 78 -12.45 9.53 -10.17
C CYS A 78 -11.67 8.86 -11.30
N LYS A 79 -11.25 9.66 -12.28
CA LYS A 79 -10.46 9.24 -13.44
C LYS A 79 -9.52 10.35 -13.87
N ASP A 80 -8.70 10.04 -14.88
CA ASP A 80 -7.78 10.99 -15.52
C ASP A 80 -6.86 11.67 -14.49
N CYS A 81 -6.42 10.89 -13.50
CA CYS A 81 -5.62 11.38 -12.40
C CYS A 81 -4.15 11.57 -12.80
N SER A 82 -3.56 12.69 -12.40
CA SER A 82 -2.18 13.03 -12.67
C SER A 82 -1.58 13.88 -11.54
N LEU A 83 -0.26 13.90 -11.46
CA LEU A 83 0.44 14.79 -10.56
C LEU A 83 0.78 16.10 -11.26
N ILE A 84 0.53 17.22 -10.58
CA ILE A 84 0.94 18.57 -10.99
C ILE A 84 1.84 19.19 -9.91
N ASN A 85 2.34 20.41 -10.15
CA ASN A 85 3.19 21.15 -9.20
C ASN A 85 4.41 20.32 -8.72
N SER A 86 5.16 19.77 -9.67
CA SER A 86 6.35 18.92 -9.41
C SER A 86 6.06 17.69 -8.54
N GLY A 87 4.84 17.16 -8.57
CA GLY A 87 4.49 15.95 -7.83
C GLY A 87 3.75 16.19 -6.51
N SER A 88 3.64 17.43 -6.03
CA SER A 88 3.01 17.76 -4.73
C SER A 88 1.49 17.75 -4.74
N THR A 89 0.86 17.88 -5.90
CA THR A 89 -0.61 18.03 -5.99
C THR A 89 -1.19 16.94 -6.89
N LEU A 90 -2.15 16.18 -6.37
CA LEU A 90 -2.97 15.27 -7.15
C LEU A 90 -4.06 16.07 -7.85
N GLN A 91 -4.22 15.89 -9.16
CA GLN A 91 -5.35 16.38 -9.93
C GLN A 91 -6.13 15.20 -10.50
N CYS A 92 -7.44 15.20 -10.37
CA CYS A 92 -8.33 14.20 -10.96
C CYS A 92 -9.60 14.84 -11.50
N ALA A 93 -10.28 14.14 -12.41
CA ALA A 93 -11.69 14.38 -12.70
C ALA A 93 -12.54 13.43 -11.84
N CYS A 94 -13.35 13.98 -10.94
CA CYS A 94 -14.15 13.20 -10.00
C CYS A 94 -15.65 13.38 -10.22
N GLN A 95 -16.42 12.31 -10.05
CA GLN A 95 -17.88 12.34 -10.19
C GLN A 95 -18.54 13.00 -8.97
N GLY A 96 -19.41 13.98 -9.20
CA GLY A 96 -20.29 14.55 -8.16
C GLY A 96 -21.76 14.33 -8.52
N ALA A 97 -22.69 14.58 -7.59
CA ALA A 97 -24.12 14.59 -7.86
C ALA A 97 -24.54 15.98 -8.41
N PRO A 98 -25.32 16.08 -9.52
CA PRO A 98 -26.06 15.03 -10.23
C PRO A 98 -25.37 14.52 -11.52
N SER A 99 -24.08 14.17 -11.46
CA SER A 99 -23.30 13.42 -12.48
C SER A 99 -22.32 14.14 -13.43
N PRO A 100 -21.99 15.45 -13.35
CA PRO A 100 -20.83 15.92 -14.08
C PRO A 100 -19.54 15.54 -13.34
N TYR A 101 -18.59 14.96 -14.07
CA TYR A 101 -17.20 14.91 -13.63
C TYR A 101 -16.66 16.34 -13.56
N ARG A 102 -15.96 16.68 -12.47
CA ARG A 102 -15.30 17.98 -12.32
C ARG A 102 -13.84 17.77 -11.96
N ASN A 103 -13.00 18.66 -12.47
CA ASN A 103 -11.61 18.69 -12.07
C ASN A 103 -11.51 19.20 -10.65
N THR A 104 -10.76 18.47 -9.83
CA THR A 104 -10.46 18.80 -8.45
C THR A 104 -9.00 18.48 -8.18
N THR A 105 -8.44 19.14 -7.18
CA THR A 105 -7.05 18.99 -6.79
C THR A 105 -6.94 18.78 -5.28
N LEU A 106 -5.94 18.01 -4.85
CA LEU A 106 -5.58 17.85 -3.45
C LEU A 106 -4.07 18.01 -3.30
N ASN A 107 -3.64 18.83 -2.34
CA ASN A 107 -2.23 18.95 -2.02
C ASN A 107 -1.80 17.74 -1.18
N LEU A 108 -0.98 16.87 -1.75
CA LEU A 108 -0.52 15.63 -1.13
C LEU A 108 0.39 15.89 0.08
N GLU A 109 1.08 17.03 0.10
CA GLU A 109 2.01 17.40 1.16
C GLU A 109 1.31 17.80 2.48
N GLU A 110 -0.02 17.89 2.48
CA GLU A 110 -0.80 18.07 3.70
C GLU A 110 -0.67 16.88 4.66
N HIS A 111 -0.57 15.67 4.09
CA HIS A 111 -0.53 14.44 4.88
C HIS A 111 0.54 13.43 4.46
N ILE A 112 1.33 13.71 3.43
CA ILE A 112 2.43 12.85 2.97
C ILE A 112 3.73 13.64 2.99
N ALA A 113 4.79 13.05 3.52
CA ALA A 113 6.10 13.67 3.53
C ALA A 113 7.23 12.65 3.56
N ASN A 114 8.47 13.15 3.42
CA ASN A 114 9.69 12.35 3.52
C ASN A 114 10.12 12.21 4.99
N TYR A 115 10.24 10.98 5.48
CA TYR A 115 10.75 10.61 6.78
C TYR A 115 11.96 9.68 6.61
N ASP A 116 13.17 10.22 6.75
CA ASP A 116 14.43 9.49 6.55
C ASP A 116 14.50 8.65 5.25
N GLY A 117 14.00 9.22 4.15
CA GLY A 117 13.95 8.58 2.83
C GLY A 117 12.63 7.87 2.52
N HIS A 118 11.76 7.66 3.50
CA HIS A 118 10.47 7.00 3.32
C HIS A 118 9.35 8.02 3.12
N LEU A 119 8.60 7.90 2.03
CA LEU A 119 7.32 8.58 1.88
C LEU A 119 6.29 7.91 2.79
N LEU A 120 5.85 8.63 3.82
CA LEU A 120 4.87 8.12 4.78
C LEU A 120 3.71 9.11 4.95
N SER A 121 2.52 8.58 5.20
CA SER A 121 1.35 9.37 5.55
C SER A 121 1.16 9.52 7.06
N ASN A 122 0.84 10.74 7.50
CA ASN A 122 0.43 11.02 8.88
C ASN A 122 -1.10 11.11 9.05
N LEU A 123 -1.89 10.65 8.06
CA LEU A 123 -3.35 10.78 8.06
C LEU A 123 -4.00 10.04 9.25
N ALA A 124 -3.49 8.85 9.59
CA ALA A 124 -4.01 8.06 10.70
C ALA A 124 -3.48 8.52 12.08
N GLY A 125 -2.56 9.48 12.11
CA GLY A 125 -1.88 9.95 13.31
C GLY A 125 -0.42 10.32 13.04
N ALA A 126 0.25 10.89 14.04
CA ALA A 126 1.65 11.26 13.92
C ALA A 126 2.53 10.03 13.63
N VAL A 127 3.44 10.15 12.66
CA VAL A 127 4.48 9.16 12.41
C VAL A 127 5.44 9.16 13.60
N THR A 128 5.46 8.06 14.35
CA THR A 128 6.32 7.91 15.55
C THR A 128 7.46 6.92 15.34
N HIS A 129 7.44 6.19 14.23
CA HIS A 129 8.45 5.22 13.83
C HIS A 129 8.56 5.22 12.31
N VAL A 130 9.78 5.28 11.80
CA VAL A 130 10.08 5.08 10.37
C VAL A 130 10.40 3.59 10.19
N PRO A 131 9.75 2.90 9.24
CA PRO A 131 10.03 1.49 8.97
C PRO A 131 11.49 1.24 8.56
N GLU A 132 11.95 0.01 8.77
CA GLU A 132 13.25 -0.43 8.25
C GLU A 132 13.25 -0.49 6.72
N ASP A 133 14.42 -0.25 6.12
CA ASP A 133 14.59 -0.26 4.67
C ASP A 133 14.36 -1.68 4.12
N SER A 134 13.43 -1.81 3.16
CA SER A 134 13.21 -3.06 2.44
C SER A 134 14.29 -3.33 1.40
N SER A 135 14.65 -4.60 1.25
CA SER A 135 15.50 -5.09 0.15
C SER A 135 14.74 -5.29 -1.17
N TYR A 136 13.41 -5.24 -1.17
CA TYR A 136 12.60 -5.40 -2.39
C TYR A 136 12.52 -4.07 -3.14
N PRO A 137 12.82 -4.05 -4.44
CA PRO A 137 12.67 -2.85 -5.25
C PRO A 137 11.18 -2.50 -5.43
N ILE A 138 10.90 -1.24 -5.80
CA ILE A 138 9.57 -0.86 -6.28
C ILE A 138 9.24 -1.68 -7.54
N PRO A 139 8.06 -2.32 -7.60
CA PRO A 139 7.59 -3.02 -8.81
C PRO A 139 7.55 -2.11 -10.03
N SER A 140 7.87 -2.63 -11.22
CA SER A 140 7.63 -1.89 -12.48
C SER A 140 6.14 -1.88 -12.84
N GLU A 141 5.40 -2.89 -12.35
CA GLU A 141 3.95 -3.04 -12.47
C GLU A 141 3.42 -3.44 -11.08
N PHE A 142 2.34 -2.80 -10.61
CA PHE A 142 1.78 -3.08 -9.29
C PHE A 142 0.74 -4.20 -9.31
N GLU A 143 0.27 -4.63 -10.48
CA GLU A 143 -0.63 -5.76 -10.62
C GLU A 143 0.10 -7.11 -10.44
N VAL A 144 -0.41 -7.93 -9.52
CA VAL A 144 -0.08 -9.36 -9.41
C VAL A 144 -1.30 -10.19 -9.73
N GLU A 145 -1.10 -11.25 -10.51
CA GLU A 145 -2.15 -12.22 -10.83
C GLU A 145 -1.97 -13.49 -9.98
N LEU A 146 -3.06 -13.98 -9.40
CA LEU A 146 -3.09 -15.25 -8.70
C LEU A 146 -4.02 -16.21 -9.44
N ASP A 147 -3.43 -17.19 -10.12
CA ASP A 147 -4.15 -18.28 -10.74
C ASP A 147 -4.48 -19.34 -9.70
N VAL A 148 -5.75 -19.70 -9.56
CA VAL A 148 -6.24 -20.61 -8.51
C VAL A 148 -7.12 -21.72 -9.09
N SER A 149 -7.16 -22.85 -8.41
CA SER A 149 -7.97 -24.00 -8.80
C SER A 149 -8.73 -24.58 -7.61
N THR A 150 -9.99 -24.97 -7.82
CA THR A 150 -10.80 -25.74 -6.87
C THR A 150 -10.82 -27.24 -7.18
N LEU A 151 -10.32 -27.64 -8.36
CA LEU A 151 -10.58 -28.96 -8.94
C LEU A 151 -9.51 -30.02 -8.62
N ASN A 152 -8.26 -29.62 -8.47
CA ASN A 152 -7.14 -30.53 -8.18
C ASN A 152 -6.00 -29.83 -7.43
N ASN A 153 -5.10 -30.65 -6.86
CA ASN A 153 -3.91 -30.18 -6.14
C ASN A 153 -2.66 -30.24 -7.04
N SER A 154 -2.78 -29.91 -8.33
CA SER A 154 -1.66 -30.06 -9.28
C SER A 154 -1.37 -28.84 -10.15
N CYS A 155 -2.18 -27.78 -10.06
CA CYS A 155 -2.13 -26.61 -10.94
C CYS A 155 -2.09 -26.95 -12.44
N ALA A 156 -2.59 -28.12 -12.84
CA ALA A 156 -2.65 -28.52 -14.24
C ALA A 156 -3.67 -27.69 -15.04
N SER A 157 -4.69 -27.17 -14.34
CA SER A 157 -5.67 -26.23 -14.85
C SER A 157 -6.13 -25.29 -13.75
N TYR A 158 -6.40 -24.04 -14.12
CA TYR A 158 -6.89 -23.01 -13.22
C TYR A 158 -8.37 -22.75 -13.49
N GLY A 159 -9.13 -22.58 -12.41
CA GLY A 159 -10.56 -22.26 -12.44
C GLY A 159 -10.84 -20.76 -12.35
N GLY A 160 -9.85 -19.97 -11.93
CA GLY A 160 -9.95 -18.52 -11.86
C GLY A 160 -8.59 -17.84 -11.78
N THR A 161 -8.58 -16.57 -12.19
CA THR A 161 -7.44 -15.66 -12.05
C THR A 161 -7.91 -14.47 -11.23
N ILE A 162 -7.22 -14.19 -10.13
CA ILE A 162 -7.51 -13.06 -9.25
C ILE A 162 -6.44 -12.00 -9.53
N LYS A 163 -6.86 -10.79 -9.91
CA LYS A 163 -5.97 -9.64 -10.08
C LYS A 163 -5.95 -8.83 -8.78
N LEU A 164 -4.76 -8.56 -8.26
CA LEU A 164 -4.54 -7.83 -7.02
C LEU A 164 -3.58 -6.68 -7.32
N THR A 165 -3.95 -5.46 -6.93
CA THR A 165 -3.17 -4.23 -7.23
C THR A 165 -3.01 -3.34 -5.99
N ARG A 166 -3.53 -3.78 -4.84
CA ARG A 166 -3.64 -2.95 -3.65
C ARG A 166 -3.40 -3.74 -2.36
N PRO A 167 -2.83 -3.10 -1.32
CA PRO A 167 -2.73 -3.70 0.00
C PRO A 167 -4.14 -4.02 0.51
N THR A 168 -4.32 -5.22 1.03
CA THR A 168 -5.62 -5.69 1.54
C THR A 168 -5.40 -6.60 2.72
N SER A 169 -6.00 -6.26 3.86
CA SER A 169 -5.90 -7.08 5.09
C SER A 169 -6.58 -8.43 4.93
N CYS A 170 -7.75 -8.46 4.29
CA CYS A 170 -8.42 -9.69 3.90
C CYS A 170 -9.32 -9.48 2.68
N TRP A 171 -9.14 -10.32 1.67
CA TRP A 171 -9.98 -10.42 0.50
C TRP A 171 -10.50 -11.86 0.35
N TYR A 172 -11.76 -12.01 -0.02
CA TYR A 172 -12.34 -13.29 -0.39
C TYR A 172 -13.33 -13.11 -1.53
N LEU A 173 -13.60 -14.20 -2.26
CA LEU A 173 -14.53 -14.21 -3.37
C LEU A 173 -15.95 -14.50 -2.89
N ASN A 174 -16.85 -13.51 -2.89
CA ASN A 174 -18.24 -13.75 -2.53
C ASN A 174 -19.10 -14.19 -3.73
N VAL A 175 -19.29 -15.50 -3.89
CA VAL A 175 -20.09 -16.12 -4.97
C VAL A 175 -21.40 -16.75 -4.49
N GLY A 176 -21.80 -16.52 -3.23
CA GLY A 176 -23.04 -17.07 -2.67
C GLY A 176 -23.07 -18.60 -2.47
N VAL A 177 -21.94 -19.28 -2.70
CA VAL A 177 -21.76 -20.72 -2.47
C VAL A 177 -20.46 -20.96 -1.69
N GLU A 178 -20.37 -22.09 -0.99
CA GLU A 178 -19.11 -22.50 -0.36
C GLU A 178 -18.09 -22.90 -1.42
N TYR A 179 -16.85 -22.46 -1.23
CA TYR A 179 -15.72 -22.80 -2.07
C TYR A 179 -14.47 -22.92 -1.21
N SER A 180 -13.46 -23.57 -1.79
CA SER A 180 -12.09 -23.53 -1.29
C SER A 180 -11.16 -23.76 -2.47
N TRP A 181 -10.13 -22.93 -2.58
CA TRP A 181 -9.02 -23.18 -3.49
C TRP A 181 -8.20 -24.34 -2.94
N ALA A 182 -7.66 -25.16 -3.83
CA ALA A 182 -6.91 -26.37 -3.52
C ALA A 182 -5.44 -26.23 -3.93
N CYS A 183 -5.16 -25.38 -4.90
CA CYS A 183 -3.82 -24.94 -5.27
C CYS A 183 -3.85 -23.57 -5.97
N GLY A 184 -2.68 -22.96 -6.13
CA GLY A 184 -2.53 -21.74 -6.91
C GLY A 184 -1.08 -21.43 -7.27
N ASN A 185 -0.92 -20.42 -8.12
CA ASN A 185 0.36 -19.90 -8.58
C ASN A 185 0.23 -18.39 -8.81
N SER A 186 1.22 -17.60 -8.39
CA SER A 186 1.28 -16.17 -8.71
C SER A 186 2.07 -15.91 -9.99
N LYS A 187 1.63 -14.91 -10.77
CA LYS A 187 2.31 -14.35 -11.94
C LYS A 187 2.48 -12.85 -11.78
N ASN A 188 3.54 -12.31 -12.37
CA ASN A 188 3.93 -10.91 -12.29
C ASN A 188 4.11 -10.42 -10.84
N ASN A 189 4.43 -11.32 -9.90
CA ASN A 189 4.67 -10.94 -8.52
C ASN A 189 6.07 -10.32 -8.38
N GLN A 190 6.14 -8.99 -8.43
CA GLN A 190 7.39 -8.22 -8.36
C GLN A 190 7.69 -7.64 -6.97
N GLY A 191 7.02 -8.12 -5.91
CA GLY A 191 7.25 -7.61 -4.56
C GLY A 191 6.03 -7.67 -3.65
N TRP A 192 5.01 -8.45 -3.97
CA TRP A 192 3.88 -8.67 -3.08
C TRP A 192 4.08 -9.95 -2.27
N GLU A 193 3.69 -9.90 -1.00
CA GLU A 193 3.37 -11.07 -0.21
C GLU A 193 1.85 -11.28 -0.25
N ILE A 194 1.43 -12.45 -0.73
CA ILE A 194 0.01 -12.86 -0.71
C ILE A 194 -0.10 -14.06 0.21
N VAL A 195 -0.76 -13.91 1.35
CA VAL A 195 -0.94 -14.99 2.33
C VAL A 195 -2.34 -15.58 2.19
N GLY A 196 -2.44 -16.88 2.02
CA GLY A 196 -3.70 -17.61 1.92
C GLY A 196 -4.16 -18.17 3.27
N TYR A 197 -5.45 -18.04 3.57
CA TYR A 197 -6.10 -18.44 4.82
C TYR A 197 -7.24 -19.42 4.57
N SER A 198 -7.54 -20.30 5.54
CA SER A 198 -8.58 -21.32 5.42
C SER A 198 -10.00 -20.80 5.68
N ASP A 199 -10.13 -19.59 6.24
CA ASP A 199 -11.38 -18.88 6.48
C ASP A 199 -11.51 -17.60 5.65
N LYS A 200 -12.71 -17.00 5.63
CA LYS A 200 -13.03 -15.80 4.84
C LYS A 200 -12.67 -14.50 5.56
N ASP A 201 -12.33 -14.58 6.85
CA ASP A 201 -11.98 -13.44 7.69
C ASP A 201 -10.45 -13.28 7.86
N CYS A 202 -9.66 -14.18 7.23
CA CYS A 202 -8.20 -14.23 7.29
C CYS A 202 -7.66 -14.30 8.72
N THR A 203 -8.33 -15.10 9.58
CA THR A 203 -8.00 -15.24 11.00
C THR A 203 -7.33 -16.56 11.36
N SER A 204 -7.39 -17.57 10.49
CA SER A 204 -6.70 -18.84 10.66
C SER A 204 -5.19 -18.69 10.58
N ASP A 205 -4.47 -19.75 10.92
CA ASP A 205 -3.06 -19.84 10.57
C ASP A 205 -2.87 -19.74 9.04
N PRO A 206 -1.78 -19.09 8.57
CA PRO A 206 -1.41 -19.09 7.16
C PRO A 206 -1.28 -20.50 6.58
N VAL A 207 -1.91 -20.72 5.42
CA VAL A 207 -1.91 -22.01 4.71
C VAL A 207 -0.90 -22.00 3.55
N ALA A 208 -0.69 -20.84 2.93
CA ALA A 208 0.24 -20.63 1.84
C ALA A 208 0.71 -19.18 1.82
N ALA A 209 1.89 -18.95 1.25
CA ALA A 209 2.41 -17.61 0.98
C ALA A 209 2.98 -17.57 -0.44
N PHE A 210 2.53 -16.61 -1.23
CA PHE A 210 3.08 -16.31 -2.55
C PHE A 210 3.97 -15.08 -2.43
N THR A 211 5.18 -15.20 -2.95
CA THR A 211 6.18 -14.14 -2.95
C THR A 211 6.87 -14.11 -4.31
N GLN A 212 7.79 -13.17 -4.51
CA GLN A 212 8.57 -13.11 -5.75
C GLN A 212 9.42 -14.38 -5.96
N GLU A 213 9.91 -15.00 -4.88
CA GLU A 213 10.83 -16.15 -4.92
C GLU A 213 10.17 -17.45 -5.38
N ASN A 214 8.86 -17.59 -5.18
CA ASN A 214 8.10 -18.78 -5.56
C ASN A 214 7.14 -18.54 -6.73
N GLN A 215 7.26 -17.40 -7.41
CA GLN A 215 6.49 -17.11 -8.61
C GLN A 215 6.66 -18.19 -9.68
N GLY A 216 5.57 -18.55 -10.37
CA GLY A 216 5.58 -19.63 -11.35
C GLY A 216 5.54 -21.04 -10.74
N THR A 217 5.59 -21.16 -9.41
CA THR A 217 5.52 -22.45 -8.71
C THR A 217 4.09 -22.76 -8.29
N CYS A 218 3.65 -23.99 -8.54
CA CYS A 218 2.38 -24.49 -8.02
C CYS A 218 2.48 -24.72 -6.51
N LEU A 219 1.71 -23.95 -5.73
CA LEU A 219 1.52 -24.20 -4.31
C LEU A 219 0.23 -24.98 -4.10
N THR A 220 0.29 -26.08 -3.35
CA THR A 220 -0.88 -26.91 -3.00
C THR A 220 -1.26 -26.65 -1.55
N PHE A 221 -2.57 -26.64 -1.27
CA PHE A 221 -3.10 -26.24 0.04
C PHE A 221 -3.68 -27.47 0.75
N SER A 222 -3.11 -27.84 1.89
CA SER A 222 -3.56 -29.03 2.65
C SER A 222 -4.96 -28.88 3.24
N THR A 223 -5.30 -27.67 3.70
CA THR A 223 -6.60 -27.34 4.34
C THR A 223 -7.51 -26.55 3.39
N GLY A 224 -7.00 -26.20 2.22
CA GLY A 224 -7.67 -25.31 1.27
C GLY A 224 -7.64 -23.83 1.70
N VAL A 225 -7.79 -22.93 0.73
CA VAL A 225 -7.73 -21.47 0.94
C VAL A 225 -9.06 -20.82 0.55
N LYS A 226 -9.55 -19.90 1.38
CA LYS A 226 -10.79 -19.13 1.17
C LYS A 226 -10.56 -17.62 1.11
N GLY A 227 -9.63 -17.12 1.92
CA GLY A 227 -9.27 -15.71 2.01
C GLY A 227 -7.79 -15.47 1.69
N PHE A 228 -7.45 -14.24 1.30
CA PHE A 228 -6.10 -13.79 1.01
C PHE A 228 -5.83 -12.43 1.67
N SER A 229 -4.68 -12.27 2.31
CA SER A 229 -4.11 -10.95 2.59
C SER A 229 -3.07 -10.61 1.53
N VAL A 230 -2.86 -9.31 1.31
CA VAL A 230 -1.98 -8.79 0.27
C VAL A 230 -1.19 -7.63 0.85
N THR A 231 0.13 -7.80 0.94
CA THR A 231 1.04 -6.85 1.59
C THR A 231 2.21 -6.53 0.66
N PRO A 232 2.55 -5.25 0.45
CA PRO A 232 3.76 -4.89 -0.28
C PRO A 232 5.00 -5.28 0.54
N LEU A 233 5.99 -5.89 -0.10
CA LEU A 233 7.28 -6.21 0.50
C LEU A 233 8.31 -5.09 0.31
N TRP A 234 8.07 -4.14 -0.60
CA TRP A 234 8.91 -2.94 -0.79
C TRP A 234 8.58 -1.83 0.22
N ASN A 235 9.31 -0.71 0.18
CA ASN A 235 9.05 0.45 1.03
C ASN A 235 7.71 1.13 0.68
N ALA A 236 6.63 0.75 1.36
CA ALA A 236 5.26 1.17 1.05
C ALA A 236 4.46 1.61 2.30
N ASP A 237 3.55 2.58 2.11
CA ASP A 237 2.58 3.09 3.10
C ASP A 237 1.12 3.12 2.59
#